data_AF-A0A9Q3DRS3-F1
#
_entry.id   AF-A0A9Q3DRS3-F1
#
_cell.length_a   1.000
_cell.length_b   1.000
_cell.length_c   1.000
_cell.angle_alpha   90.00
_cell.angle_beta   90.00
_cell.angle_gamma   90.00
#
_symmetry.space_group_name_H-M   'P 1'
#
loop_
_entity.id
_entity.type
_entity.pdbx_description
1 polymer ?
#
loop_
_entity_poly.entity_id
_entity_poly.type
_entity_poly.pdbx_seq_one_letter_code
_entity_poly.pdbx_strand_id
1 'polypeptide(L)'
;MECLCLIWALEKLHYYLDGSVFELFTDCNAVKSLLNMKTPSRHMLRWQIAIQEYRGNMTIVHKDGNIHKNADGLSKWALPNTSGNSAYVPTSAEPQIPIEGIYVTDVGTEFFQEVRESHKQDKNFHILTALLEKDFKYASLANFMYDIWKTCYDNGRFH
;
A
#
# COMPACT_ATOMS: atom_id res chain seq x y z
N MET A 1 -15.74 11.10 2.29
CA MET A 1 -15.22 11.46 0.96
C MET A 1 -14.09 12.49 1.01
N GLU A 2 -13.95 13.29 2.06
CA GLU A 2 -13.01 14.43 2.09
C GLU A 2 -11.53 14.04 2.11
N CYS A 3 -11.14 13.02 2.87
CA CYS A 3 -9.75 12.57 2.88
C CYS A 3 -9.31 11.97 1.55
N LEU A 4 -10.22 11.30 0.84
CA LEU A 4 -9.95 10.76 -0.50
C LEU A 4 -9.82 11.88 -1.53
N CYS A 5 -10.67 12.91 -1.45
CA CYS A 5 -10.59 14.10 -2.30
C CYS A 5 -9.24 14.81 -2.15
N LEU A 6 -8.75 14.92 -0.91
CA LEU A 6 -7.42 15.45 -0.61
C LEU A 6 -6.32 14.67 -1.34
N ILE A 7 -6.31 13.36 -1.16
CA ILE A 7 -5.26 12.49 -1.72
C ILE A 7 -5.27 12.57 -3.24
N TRP A 8 -6.47 12.53 -3.85
CA TRP A 8 -6.64 12.72 -5.28
C TRP A 8 -6.09 14.08 -5.75
N ALA A 9 -6.34 15.16 -5.01
CA ALA A 9 -5.82 16.48 -5.34
C ALA A 9 -4.29 16.54 -5.24
N LEU A 10 -3.70 15.93 -4.21
CA LEU A 10 -2.25 15.83 -4.04
C LEU A 10 -1.61 15.04 -5.19
N GLU A 11 -2.19 13.90 -5.57
CA GLU A 11 -1.72 13.09 -6.70
C GLU A 11 -1.77 13.87 -8.03
N LYS A 12 -2.86 14.62 -8.28
CA LYS A 12 -3.01 15.40 -9.51
C LYS A 12 -2.10 16.63 -9.57
N LEU A 13 -1.82 17.23 -8.41
CA LEU A 13 -1.01 18.44 -8.30
C LEU A 13 0.46 18.14 -7.94
N HIS A 14 0.87 16.87 -7.85
CA HIS A 14 2.22 16.45 -7.45
C HIS A 14 3.32 17.28 -8.13
N TYR A 15 3.30 17.38 -9.46
CA TYR A 15 4.29 18.15 -10.23
C TYR A 15 4.39 19.65 -9.87
N TYR A 16 3.34 20.23 -9.28
CA TYR A 16 3.32 21.62 -8.84
C TYR A 16 3.62 21.78 -7.35
N LEU A 17 3.37 20.74 -6.56
CA LEU A 17 3.53 20.75 -5.11
C LEU A 17 4.89 20.22 -4.68
N ASP A 18 5.54 19.42 -5.52
CA ASP A 18 6.87 18.90 -5.25
C ASP A 18 7.88 20.04 -5.04
N GLY A 19 8.66 19.94 -3.97
CA GLY A 19 9.60 20.97 -3.51
C GLY A 19 8.99 22.30 -3.04
N SER A 20 7.68 22.51 -3.16
CA SER A 20 7.02 23.78 -2.84
C SER A 20 6.41 23.79 -1.44
N VAL A 21 6.43 24.95 -0.77
CA VAL A 21 5.73 25.16 0.50
C VAL A 21 4.31 25.64 0.23
N PHE A 22 3.31 24.93 0.74
CA PHE A 22 1.91 25.23 0.46
C PHE A 22 1.01 25.04 1.68
N GLU A 23 -0.15 25.70 1.63
CA GLU A 23 -1.18 25.62 2.66
C GLU A 23 -2.39 24.85 2.14
N LEU A 24 -2.79 23.85 2.91
CA LEU A 24 -3.99 23.09 2.67
C LEU A 24 -5.11 23.62 3.56
N PHE A 25 -6.18 24.12 2.96
CA PHE A 25 -7.40 24.51 3.66
C PHE A 25 -8.45 23.40 3.59
N THR A 26 -8.87 22.88 4.75
CA THR A 26 -9.91 21.85 4.82
C THR A 26 -10.83 22.06 6.02
N ASP A 27 -12.13 21.86 5.83
CA ASP A 27 -13.15 21.78 6.88
C ASP A 27 -13.23 20.37 7.50
N CYS A 28 -12.35 19.46 7.10
CA CYS A 28 -12.34 18.08 7.56
C CYS A 28 -11.34 17.87 8.71
N ASN A 29 -11.85 17.55 9.90
CA ASN A 29 -11.00 17.09 11.01
C ASN A 29 -10.45 15.67 10.82
N ALA A 30 -10.99 14.89 9.87
CA ALA A 30 -10.54 13.53 9.62
C ALA A 30 -9.11 13.46 9.04
N VAL A 31 -8.64 14.49 8.33
CA VAL A 31 -7.26 14.55 7.83
C VAL A 31 -6.26 14.66 8.99
N LYS A 32 -6.55 15.51 9.98
CA LYS A 32 -5.74 15.63 11.20
C LYS A 32 -5.75 14.32 12.00
N SER A 33 -6.91 13.67 12.08
CA SER A 33 -7.04 12.38 12.75
C SER A 33 -6.25 11.29 12.03
N LEU A 34 -6.36 11.22 10.69
CA LEU A 34 -5.64 10.26 9.85
C LEU A 34 -4.14 10.34 10.10
N LEU A 35 -3.55 11.54 10.16
CA LEU A 35 -2.10 11.69 10.35
C LEU A 35 -1.61 11.31 11.76
N ASN A 36 -2.48 11.37 12.77
CA ASN A 36 -2.12 11.08 14.16
C ASN A 36 -2.53 9.66 14.61
N MET A 37 -3.07 8.84 13.71
CA MET A 37 -3.51 7.48 14.03
C MET A 37 -2.34 6.52 14.22
N LYS A 38 -2.33 5.87 15.39
CA LYS A 38 -1.32 4.86 15.76
C LYS A 38 -1.51 3.52 15.06
N THR A 39 -2.76 3.14 14.77
CA THR A 39 -3.10 1.83 14.19
C THR A 39 -4.03 2.02 12.99
N PRO A 40 -3.49 2.49 11.85
CA PRO A 40 -4.29 2.68 10.63
C PRO A 40 -4.67 1.34 9.99
N SER A 41 -5.85 1.29 9.37
CA SER A 41 -6.20 0.18 8.46
C SER A 41 -5.30 0.22 7.21
N ARG A 42 -5.21 -0.89 6.45
CA ARG A 42 -4.36 -0.99 5.25
C ARG A 42 -4.58 0.18 4.27
N HIS A 43 -5.82 0.58 4.02
CA HIS A 43 -6.12 1.70 3.13
C HIS A 43 -5.67 3.05 3.70
N MET A 44 -5.85 3.24 5.01
CA MET A 44 -5.45 4.47 5.71
C MET A 44 -3.94 4.61 5.82
N LEU A 45 -3.21 3.50 5.95
CA LEU A 45 -1.75 3.48 5.95
C LEU A 45 -1.22 3.95 4.60
N ARG A 46 -1.80 3.48 3.49
CA ARG A 46 -1.42 3.94 2.13
C ARG A 46 -1.63 5.44 1.97
N TRP A 47 -2.75 5.94 2.49
CA TRP A 47 -3.06 7.37 2.48
C TRP A 47 -2.09 8.18 3.33
N GLN A 48 -1.73 7.70 4.52
CA GLN A 48 -0.71 8.32 5.35
C GLN A 48 0.63 8.42 4.61
N ILE A 49 1.08 7.34 3.96
CA ILE A 49 2.33 7.31 3.20
C ILE A 49 2.30 8.34 2.06
N ALA A 50 1.21 8.41 1.29
CA ALA A 50 1.07 9.38 0.20
C ALA A 50 1.10 10.83 0.68
N ILE A 51 0.53 11.12 1.86
CA ILE A 51 0.53 12.47 2.45
C ILE A 51 1.89 12.79 3.11
N GLN A 52 2.63 11.77 3.54
CA GLN A 52 3.87 11.92 4.30
C GLN A 52 4.96 12.63 3.49
N GLU A 53 5.00 12.42 2.17
CA GLU A 53 5.91 13.10 1.24
C GLU A 53 5.80 14.63 1.34
N TYR A 54 4.57 15.15 1.41
CA TYR A 54 4.30 16.59 1.49
C TYR A 54 4.33 17.13 2.92
N ARG A 55 4.42 16.27 3.95
CA ARG A 55 4.16 16.67 5.33
C ARG A 55 5.14 17.72 5.85
N GLY A 56 6.37 17.72 5.35
CA GLY A 56 7.42 18.70 5.69
C GLY A 56 7.15 20.10 5.14
N ASN A 57 6.50 20.19 3.97
CA ASN A 57 6.31 21.45 3.25
C ASN A 57 4.84 21.90 3.23
N MET A 58 3.93 21.09 3.77
CA MET A 58 2.49 21.34 3.80
C MET A 58 2.02 21.79 5.20
N THR A 59 1.35 22.94 5.26
CA THR A 59 0.64 23.41 6.45
C THR A 59 -0.85 23.14 6.35
N ILE A 60 -1.42 22.40 7.31
CA ILE A 60 -2.85 22.06 7.33
C ILE A 60 -3.60 23.09 8.18
N VAL A 61 -4.43 23.90 7.52
CA VAL A 61 -5.28 24.91 8.16
C VAL A 61 -6.73 24.45 8.11
N HIS A 62 -7.36 24.38 9.27
CA HIS A 62 -8.78 24.09 9.36
C HIS A 62 -9.59 25.38 9.23
N LYS A 63 -10.58 25.38 8.33
CA LYS A 63 -11.50 26.51 8.13
C LYS A 63 -12.94 26.00 8.21
N ASP A 64 -13.82 26.76 8.85
CA ASP A 64 -15.22 26.37 8.99
C ASP A 64 -15.92 26.30 7.62
N GLY A 65 -16.75 25.27 7.42
CA GLY A 65 -17.38 24.96 6.13
C GLY A 65 -18.23 26.09 5.53
N ASN A 66 -18.68 27.06 6.34
CA ASN A 66 -19.44 28.22 5.86
C ASN A 66 -18.61 29.16 4.93
N ILE A 67 -17.27 29.06 4.99
CA ILE A 67 -16.31 29.82 4.17
C ILE A 67 -15.92 29.03 2.89
N HIS A 68 -16.29 27.74 2.80
CA HIS A 68 -15.92 26.82 1.72
C HIS A 68 -16.94 26.74 0.59
N LYS A 69 -17.75 27.79 0.37
CA LYS A 69 -18.85 27.79 -0.63
C LYS A 69 -18.39 27.45 -2.05
N ASN A 70 -17.15 27.80 -2.41
CA ASN A 70 -16.60 27.57 -3.73
C ASN A 70 -16.35 26.06 -3.95
N ALA A 71 -15.67 25.43 -2.99
CA ALA A 71 -15.35 24.00 -3.04
C ALA A 71 -16.60 23.14 -2.82
N ASP A 72 -17.48 23.53 -1.91
CA ASP A 72 -18.76 22.87 -1.65
C ASP A 72 -19.73 22.97 -2.84
N GLY A 73 -19.68 24.08 -3.58
CA GLY A 73 -20.40 24.23 -4.84
C GLY A 73 -19.92 23.23 -5.90
N LEU A 74 -18.61 23.11 -6.09
CA LEU A 74 -18.05 22.19 -7.09
C LEU A 74 -18.24 20.71 -6.71
N SER A 75 -18.20 20.36 -5.42
CA SER A 75 -18.41 18.97 -4.97
C SER A 75 -19.87 18.52 -5.15
N LYS A 76 -20.83 19.44 -5.02
CA LYS A 76 -22.27 19.16 -5.16
C LYS A 76 -22.75 19.16 -6.61
N TRP A 77 -22.03 19.82 -7.51
CA TRP A 77 -22.37 19.94 -8.94
C TRP A 77 -21.31 19.29 -9.82
N ALA A 78 -20.95 18.04 -9.51
CA ALA A 78 -20.00 17.30 -10.32
C ALA A 78 -20.54 17.06 -11.74
N LEU A 79 -19.71 17.35 -12.75
CA LEU A 79 -20.02 17.02 -14.14
C LEU A 79 -20.06 15.49 -14.32
N PRO A 80 -20.94 14.97 -15.20
CA PRO A 80 -20.96 13.55 -15.50
C PRO A 80 -19.59 13.08 -16.03
N ASN A 81 -19.18 11.88 -15.63
CA ASN A 81 -17.93 11.25 -16.05
C ASN A 81 -18.07 10.69 -17.48
N THR A 82 -18.17 11.59 -18.46
CA THR A 82 -18.30 11.30 -19.90
C THR A 82 -17.01 11.65 -20.61
N SER A 83 -16.69 11.01 -21.74
CA SER A 83 -15.46 11.23 -22.52
C SER A 83 -15.24 12.68 -22.99
N GLY A 84 -16.28 13.52 -22.99
CA GLY A 84 -16.19 14.96 -23.26
C GLY A 84 -15.78 15.82 -22.05
N ASN A 85 -15.67 15.24 -20.86
CA ASN A 85 -15.20 15.92 -19.66
C ASN A 85 -13.65 15.88 -19.61
N SER A 86 -12.99 17.02 -19.42
CA SER A 86 -11.53 17.08 -19.29
C SER A 86 -11.01 16.32 -18.06
N ALA A 87 -11.86 16.08 -17.06
CA ALA A 87 -11.59 15.26 -15.88
C ALA A 87 -12.11 13.82 -16.01
N TYR A 88 -12.37 13.32 -17.24
CA TYR A 88 -12.85 11.96 -17.47
C TYR A 88 -11.86 10.91 -16.94
N VAL A 89 -12.37 9.94 -16.18
CA VAL A 89 -11.62 8.77 -15.72
C VAL A 89 -12.33 7.51 -16.22
N PRO A 90 -11.68 6.64 -17.01
CA PRO A 90 -12.28 5.39 -17.45
C PRO A 90 -12.56 4.49 -16.23
N THR A 91 -13.80 4.01 -16.09
CA THR A 91 -14.20 3.12 -14.97
C THR A 91 -13.42 1.79 -14.94
N SER A 92 -12.80 1.39 -16.05
CA SER A 92 -11.99 0.19 -16.20
C SER A 92 -10.49 0.40 -15.97
N ALA A 93 -10.04 1.63 -15.70
CA ALA A 93 -8.64 1.88 -15.35
C ALA A 93 -8.46 1.56 -13.86
N GLU A 94 -7.63 0.55 -13.55
CA GLU A 94 -7.12 0.39 -12.20
C GLU A 94 -6.51 1.73 -11.76
N PRO A 95 -6.76 2.18 -10.51
CA PRO A 95 -6.13 3.41 -10.03
C PRO A 95 -4.62 3.21 -10.11
N GLN A 96 -3.96 3.93 -11.01
CA GLN A 96 -2.51 4.04 -11.04
C GLN A 96 -2.14 4.94 -9.87
N ILE A 97 -1.86 4.31 -8.74
CA ILE A 97 -1.46 4.99 -7.52
C ILE A 97 0.04 5.22 -7.71
N PRO A 98 0.52 6.47 -7.81
CA PRO A 98 1.91 6.78 -8.14
C PRO A 98 2.85 6.56 -6.95
N ILE A 99 2.47 5.72 -5.98
CA ILE A 99 3.35 5.35 -4.88
C ILE A 99 4.49 4.54 -5.50
N GLU A 100 5.60 5.20 -5.82
CA GLU A 100 6.95 4.64 -6.00
C GLU A 100 7.47 3.95 -4.71
N GLY A 101 6.56 3.60 -3.80
CA GLY A 101 6.83 2.66 -2.73
C GLY A 101 6.89 1.28 -3.35
N ILE A 102 7.93 0.54 -3.00
CA ILE A 102 8.17 -0.85 -3.39
C ILE A 102 6.85 -1.62 -3.28
N TYR A 103 6.24 -1.91 -4.44
CA TYR A 103 5.11 -2.82 -4.54
C TYR A 103 5.65 -4.23 -4.29
N VAL A 104 5.84 -4.60 -3.03
CA VAL A 104 5.94 -6.02 -2.64
C VAL A 104 4.52 -6.60 -2.66
N THR A 105 3.88 -6.57 -3.81
CA THR A 105 2.62 -7.26 -4.09
C THR A 105 2.78 -8.32 -5.17
N ASP A 106 3.91 -8.31 -5.90
CA ASP A 106 4.34 -9.39 -6.78
C ASP A 106 5.78 -9.81 -6.46
N VAL A 107 6.02 -10.29 -5.24
CA VAL A 107 6.91 -11.47 -5.15
C VAL A 107 6.09 -12.64 -5.70
N GLY A 108 5.92 -12.62 -7.02
CA GLY A 108 5.13 -13.60 -7.75
C GLY A 108 5.74 -14.98 -7.62
N THR A 109 5.08 -15.98 -8.22
CA THR A 109 5.61 -17.34 -8.33
C THR A 109 7.03 -17.38 -8.89
N GLU A 110 7.40 -16.40 -9.72
CA GLU A 110 8.73 -16.25 -10.33
C GLU A 110 9.84 -16.06 -9.30
N PHE A 111 9.65 -15.21 -8.29
CA PHE A 111 10.64 -15.03 -7.21
C PHE A 111 10.85 -16.34 -6.43
N PHE A 112 9.75 -16.99 -6.04
CA PHE A 112 9.83 -18.26 -5.32
C PHE A 112 10.38 -19.39 -6.18
N GLN A 113 10.16 -19.35 -7.50
CA GLN A 113 10.80 -20.25 -8.45
C GLN A 113 12.30 -19.98 -8.51
N GLU A 114 12.73 -18.74 -8.63
CA GLU A 114 14.16 -18.37 -8.70
C GLU A 114 14.91 -18.78 -7.42
N VAL A 115 14.32 -18.52 -6.24
CA VAL A 115 14.84 -19.02 -4.96
C VAL A 115 14.90 -20.55 -4.95
N ARG A 116 13.85 -21.23 -5.44
CA ARG A 116 13.82 -22.69 -5.52
C ARG A 116 14.91 -23.23 -6.44
N GLU A 117 15.09 -22.63 -7.62
CA GLU A 117 16.14 -22.97 -8.59
C GLU A 117 17.53 -22.82 -7.99
N SER A 118 17.80 -21.68 -7.33
CA SER A 118 19.07 -21.40 -6.68
C SER A 118 19.42 -22.41 -5.58
N HIS A 119 18.41 -22.96 -4.90
CA HIS A 119 18.59 -23.91 -3.79
C HIS A 119 18.29 -25.37 -4.15
N LYS A 120 18.16 -25.71 -5.45
CA LYS A 120 17.90 -27.09 -5.90
C LYS A 120 18.95 -28.11 -5.47
N GLN A 121 20.20 -27.68 -5.31
CA GLN A 121 21.30 -28.56 -4.94
C GLN A 121 21.36 -28.81 -3.43
N ASP A 122 20.65 -28.01 -2.62
CA ASP A 122 20.63 -28.18 -1.16
C ASP A 122 19.61 -29.24 -0.77
N LYS A 123 20.13 -30.35 -0.20
CA LYS A 123 19.33 -31.48 0.27
C LYS A 123 18.33 -31.09 1.36
N ASN A 124 18.70 -30.20 2.29
CA ASN A 124 17.81 -29.80 3.39
C ASN A 124 16.63 -28.99 2.86
N PHE A 125 16.90 -28.06 1.93
CA PHE A 125 15.89 -27.25 1.29
C PHE A 125 14.89 -28.12 0.50
N HIS A 126 15.40 -29.12 -0.24
CA HIS A 126 14.55 -30.05 -0.98
C HIS A 126 13.60 -30.82 -0.05
N ILE A 127 14.12 -31.37 1.06
CA ILE A 127 13.31 -32.09 2.06
C ILE A 127 12.21 -31.18 2.65
N LEU A 128 12.55 -29.94 2.97
CA LEU A 128 11.62 -28.98 3.56
C LEU A 128 10.52 -28.56 2.57
N THR A 129 10.87 -28.32 1.30
CA THR A 129 9.86 -28.06 0.26
C THR A 129 8.92 -29.25 0.05
N ALA A 130 9.44 -30.48 0.05
CA ALA A 130 8.61 -31.68 -0.08
C ALA A 130 7.68 -31.90 1.12
N LEU A 131 8.12 -31.56 2.34
CA LEU A 131 7.27 -31.58 3.54
C LEU A 131 6.14 -30.55 3.45
N LEU A 132 6.44 -29.32 3.04
CA LEU A 132 5.46 -28.23 2.89
C LEU A 132 4.44 -28.53 1.78
N GLU A 133 4.87 -29.00 0.61
CA GLU A 133 3.97 -29.34 -0.51
C GLU A 133 2.99 -30.47 -0.18
N LYS A 134 3.29 -31.28 0.84
CA LYS A 134 2.46 -32.40 1.29
C LYS A 134 1.77 -32.13 2.63
N ASP A 135 1.69 -30.88 3.07
CA ASP A 135 1.09 -30.47 4.35
C ASP A 135 1.61 -31.31 5.54
N PHE A 136 2.93 -31.56 5.59
CA PHE A 136 3.61 -32.34 6.63
C PHE A 136 3.12 -33.79 6.81
N LYS A 137 2.39 -34.36 5.83
CA LYS A 137 1.90 -35.75 5.87
C LYS A 137 3.01 -36.79 6.03
N TYR A 138 4.24 -36.46 5.65
CA TYR A 138 5.41 -37.34 5.72
C TYR A 138 6.47 -36.81 6.68
N ALA A 139 6.10 -36.51 7.93
CA ALA A 139 7.00 -35.98 8.97
C ALA A 139 8.28 -36.82 9.19
N SER A 140 8.29 -38.09 8.81
CA SER A 140 9.49 -38.95 8.84
C SER A 140 10.63 -38.43 7.96
N LEU A 141 10.34 -37.66 6.89
CA LEU A 141 11.33 -37.06 6.00
C LEU A 141 12.24 -36.05 6.72
N ALA A 142 11.73 -35.37 7.75
CA ALA A 142 12.50 -34.38 8.53
C ALA A 142 13.73 -35.01 9.20
N ASN A 143 13.72 -36.33 9.44
CA ASN A 143 14.86 -37.03 10.04
C ASN A 143 16.11 -37.05 9.16
N PHE A 144 15.96 -36.86 7.85
CA PHE A 144 17.07 -36.84 6.90
C PHE A 144 17.70 -35.45 6.73
N MET A 145 17.19 -34.44 7.44
CA MET A 145 17.74 -33.09 7.48
C MET A 145 18.95 -33.01 8.42
N TYR A 146 19.94 -32.18 8.07
CA TYR A 146 21.19 -32.03 8.82
C TYR A 146 21.17 -30.84 9.80
N ASP A 147 21.96 -30.98 10.87
CA ASP A 147 22.40 -29.91 11.78
C ASP A 147 21.27 -28.98 12.26
N ILE A 148 21.48 -27.67 12.09
CA ILE A 148 20.63 -26.57 12.56
C ILE A 148 19.21 -26.69 12.01
N TRP A 149 19.05 -27.21 10.79
CA TRP A 149 17.75 -27.30 10.14
C TRP A 149 16.81 -28.26 10.84
N LYS A 150 17.33 -29.40 11.33
CA LYS A 150 16.55 -30.36 12.12
C LYS A 150 16.13 -29.74 13.46
N THR A 151 17.06 -29.09 14.15
CA THR A 151 16.75 -28.38 15.41
C THR A 151 15.71 -27.28 15.21
N CYS A 152 15.77 -26.51 14.11
CA CYS A 152 14.77 -25.49 13.82
C CYS A 152 13.40 -26.08 13.48
N TYR A 153 13.35 -27.22 12.79
CA TYR A 153 12.13 -27.96 12.52
C TYR A 153 11.48 -28.47 13.80
N ASP A 154 12.24 -29.13 14.68
CA ASP A 154 11.73 -29.65 15.95
C ASP A 154 11.22 -28.53 16.89
N ASN A 155 11.79 -27.33 16.79
CA ASN A 155 11.32 -26.13 17.50
C ASN A 155 10.10 -25.45 16.84
N GLY A 156 9.52 -26.02 15.78
CA GLY A 156 8.31 -25.53 15.14
C GLY A 156 8.49 -24.24 14.33
N ARG A 157 9.71 -23.89 13.89
CA ARG A 157 9.95 -22.67 13.10
C ARG A 157 9.42 -22.71 11.67
N PHE A 158 9.05 -23.89 11.18
CA PHE A 158 8.62 -24.10 9.80
C PHE A 158 7.17 -24.59 9.67
N HIS A 159 6.40 -24.60 10.77
CA HIS A 159 4.98 -25.00 10.82
C HIS A 159 4.03 -23.81 10.64
#